data_AF-A0AAW1LT41-F1
#
_entry.id   AF-A0AAW1LT41-F1
#
_cell.length_a   1.000
_cell.length_b   1.000
_cell.length_c   1.000
_cell.angle_alpha   90.00
_cell.angle_beta   90.00
_cell.angle_gamma   90.00
#
_symmetry.space_group_name_H-M   'P 1'
#
loop_
_entity.id
_entity.type
_entity.pdbx_description
1 polymer ?
#
loop_
_entity_poly.entity_id
_entity_poly.type
_entity_poly.pdbx_seq_one_letter_code
_entity_poly.pdbx_strand_id
1 'polypeptide(L)'
;MEDFSFLTSLIVWHDLLFQVNLVSKTLQGKMADLTSAKRLLDNCQAFLACFREKGLVGAIISAKEIAEDIEIEPVFPTKRLRKNKKQFSYEGSDEVSGTPELFKRDVFLPLVDSVTRGNERNN
;
A
#
# COMPACT_ATOMS: atom_id res chain seq x y z
N MET A 1 -6.42 -14.12 12.22
CA MET A 1 -7.03 -13.58 10.98
C MET A 1 -7.58 -12.17 11.23
N GLU A 2 -7.69 -11.75 12.49
CA GLU A 2 -7.89 -10.36 12.91
C GLU A 2 -6.54 -9.78 13.29
N ASP A 3 -5.67 -9.61 12.28
CA ASP A 3 -4.32 -9.15 12.50
C ASP A 3 -4.19 -7.76 11.87
N PHE A 4 -3.59 -6.81 12.58
CA PHE A 4 -3.46 -5.40 12.16
C PHE A 4 -2.89 -5.22 10.73
N SER A 5 -2.02 -6.14 10.29
CA SER A 5 -1.49 -6.16 8.92
C SER A 5 -2.57 -6.35 7.85
N PHE A 6 -3.56 -7.19 8.12
CA PHE A 6 -4.66 -7.44 7.19
C PHE A 6 -5.54 -6.21 7.08
N LEU A 7 -5.90 -5.60 8.21
CA LEU A 7 -6.66 -4.35 8.24
C LEU A 7 -5.92 -3.22 7.49
N THR A 8 -4.63 -3.04 7.76
CA THR A 8 -3.80 -2.05 7.05
C THR A 8 -3.79 -2.32 5.54
N SER A 9 -3.68 -3.59 5.14
CA SER A 9 -3.70 -3.99 3.72
C SER A 9 -5.05 -3.68 3.06
N LEU A 10 -6.15 -3.89 3.78
CA LEU A 10 -7.50 -3.61 3.30
C LEU A 10 -7.71 -2.12 3.05
N ILE A 11 -7.23 -1.27 3.95
CA ILE A 11 -7.31 0.20 3.81
C ILE A 11 -6.49 0.67 2.60
N VAL A 12 -5.26 0.17 2.45
CA VAL A 12 -4.42 0.49 1.29
C VAL A 12 -5.12 0.06 -0.02
N TRP A 13 -5.70 -1.14 -0.05
CA TRP A 13 -6.46 -1.63 -1.20
C TRP A 13 -7.67 -0.76 -1.51
N HIS A 14 -8.43 -0.40 -0.48
CA HIS A 14 -9.60 0.45 -0.61
C HIS A 14 -9.25 1.81 -1.24
N ASP A 15 -8.23 2.49 -0.74
CA ASP A 15 -7.84 3.82 -1.23
C ASP A 15 -7.40 3.79 -2.71
N LEU A 16 -6.64 2.77 -3.09
CA LEU A 16 -6.22 2.56 -4.48
C LEU A 16 -7.42 2.28 -5.39
N LEU A 17 -8.29 1.35 -4.99
CA LEU A 17 -9.48 1.00 -5.76
C LEU A 17 -10.43 2.18 -5.87
N PHE A 18 -10.60 2.94 -4.80
CA PHE A 18 -11.46 4.13 -4.79
C PHE A 18 -10.99 5.14 -5.82
N GLN A 19 -9.69 5.46 -5.84
CA GLN A 19 -9.16 6.43 -6.80
C GLN A 19 -9.28 5.93 -8.25
N VAL A 20 -8.90 4.67 -8.51
CA VAL A 20 -9.00 4.09 -9.87
C VAL A 20 -10.45 4.04 -10.33
N ASN A 21 -11.37 3.64 -9.46
CA ASN A 21 -12.80 3.58 -9.74
C ASN A 21 -13.39 4.97 -10.00
N LEU A 22 -12.98 5.99 -9.24
CA LEU A 22 -13.39 7.38 -9.47
C LEU A 22 -13.02 7.84 -10.87
N VAL A 23 -11.77 7.64 -11.29
CA VAL A 23 -11.29 8.00 -12.62
C VAL A 23 -12.03 7.19 -13.69
N SER A 24 -12.18 5.87 -13.49
CA SER A 24 -12.87 4.98 -14.43
C SER A 24 -14.33 5.40 -14.65
N LYS A 25 -15.08 5.67 -13.58
CA LYS A 25 -16.47 6.16 -13.67
C LYS A 25 -16.55 7.52 -14.35
N THR A 26 -15.60 8.42 -14.05
CA THR A 26 -15.55 9.74 -14.67
C THR A 26 -15.32 9.63 -16.17
N LEU A 27 -14.41 8.74 -16.60
CA LEU A 27 -14.12 8.50 -18.01
C LEU A 27 -15.25 7.78 -18.76
N GLN A 28 -15.94 6.84 -18.11
CA GLN A 28 -17.10 6.13 -18.67
C GLN A 28 -18.37 7.01 -18.74
N GLY A 29 -18.41 8.11 -17.98
CA GLY A 29 -19.48 9.09 -18.04
C GLY A 29 -19.48 9.89 -19.34
N LYS A 30 -20.39 10.87 -19.43
CA LYS A 30 -20.44 11.78 -20.57
C LYS A 30 -19.29 12.79 -20.47
N MET A 31 -18.12 12.37 -20.89
CA MET A 31 -16.90 13.16 -20.89
C MET A 31 -16.96 14.25 -21.97
N ALA A 32 -16.70 15.50 -21.57
CA ALA A 32 -16.90 16.66 -22.42
C ALA A 32 -15.81 16.83 -23.49
N ASP A 33 -14.56 16.46 -23.20
CA ASP A 33 -13.43 16.57 -24.14
C ASP A 33 -12.26 15.61 -23.81
N LEU A 34 -11.41 15.34 -24.80
CA LEU A 34 -10.20 14.51 -24.67
C LEU A 34 -9.17 15.13 -23.70
N THR A 35 -9.11 16.46 -23.66
CA THR A 35 -8.19 17.20 -22.78
C THR A 35 -8.46 16.93 -21.30
N SER A 36 -9.73 16.88 -20.91
CA SER A 36 -10.18 16.52 -19.56
C SER A 36 -9.82 15.07 -19.23
N ALA A 37 -9.85 14.18 -20.22
CA ALA A 37 -9.51 12.76 -20.06
C ALA A 37 -8.06 12.63 -19.66
N LYS A 38 -7.21 13.31 -20.43
CA LYS A 38 -5.78 13.36 -20.20
C LYS A 38 -5.49 13.92 -18.80
N ARG A 39 -6.10 15.05 -18.44
CA ARG A 39 -5.93 15.67 -17.12
C ARG A 39 -6.36 14.74 -15.98
N LEU A 40 -7.44 13.99 -16.14
CA LEU A 40 -7.89 13.00 -15.15
C LEU A 40 -6.87 11.87 -14.96
N LEU A 41 -6.29 11.37 -16.06
CA LEU A 41 -5.25 10.34 -16.03
C LEU A 41 -3.95 10.88 -15.42
N ASP A 42 -3.52 12.08 -15.78
CA ASP A 42 -2.33 12.74 -15.22
C ASP A 42 -2.48 12.93 -13.71
N ASN A 43 -3.67 13.38 -13.26
CA ASN A 43 -3.99 13.52 -11.83
C ASN A 43 -3.99 12.16 -11.11
N CYS A 44 -4.50 11.10 -11.75
CA CYS A 44 -4.48 9.75 -11.20
C CYS A 44 -3.03 9.26 -11.02
N GLN A 45 -2.18 9.48 -12.02
CA GLN A 45 -0.78 9.11 -11.96
C GLN A 45 -0.03 9.89 -10.85
N ALA A 46 -0.28 11.20 -10.73
CA ALA A 46 0.27 12.02 -9.66
C ALA A 46 -0.18 11.54 -8.27
N PHE A 47 -1.46 11.15 -8.13
CA PHE A 47 -1.97 10.54 -6.91
C PHE A 47 -1.22 9.25 -6.58
N LEU A 48 -1.08 8.32 -7.53
CA LEU A 48 -0.40 7.03 -7.29
C LEU A 48 1.06 7.24 -6.88
N ALA A 49 1.76 8.21 -7.48
CA ALA A 49 3.12 8.56 -7.08
C ALA A 49 3.20 9.09 -5.64
N CYS A 50 2.32 10.03 -5.27
CA CYS A 50 2.24 10.57 -3.92
C CYS A 50 1.85 9.48 -2.90
N PHE A 51 0.88 8.63 -3.26
CA PHE A 51 0.41 7.52 -2.44
C PHE A 51 1.54 6.51 -2.20
N ARG A 52 2.36 6.19 -3.21
CA ARG A 52 3.53 5.32 -3.05
C ARG A 52 4.53 5.81 -2.00
N GLU A 53 4.68 7.12 -1.84
CA GLU A 53 5.61 7.70 -0.86
C GLU A 53 5.00 7.83 0.54
N LYS A 54 3.77 8.37 0.61
CA LYS A 54 3.14 8.84 1.86
C LYS A 54 1.90 8.06 2.28
N GLY A 55 1.30 7.30 1.36
CA GLY A 55 0.02 6.60 1.55
C GLY A 55 0.05 5.58 2.68
N LEU A 56 1.20 4.92 2.92
CA LEU A 56 1.31 3.98 4.02
C LEU A 56 1.13 4.62 5.40
N VAL A 57 1.63 5.85 5.59
CA VAL A 57 1.50 6.55 6.88
C VAL A 57 0.04 6.86 7.16
N GLY A 58 -0.68 7.36 6.16
CA GLY A 58 -2.12 7.60 6.25
C GLY A 58 -2.89 6.31 6.53
N ALA A 59 -2.60 5.24 5.79
CA ALA A 59 -3.26 3.95 5.97
C ALA A 59 -3.04 3.35 7.37
N ILE A 60 -1.84 3.51 7.95
CA ILE A 60 -1.57 3.05 9.33
C ILE A 60 -2.36 3.87 10.35
N ILE A 61 -2.51 5.18 10.16
CA ILE A 61 -3.31 6.02 11.07
C ILE A 61 -4.77 5.58 11.03
N SER A 62 -5.36 5.45 9.85
CA SER A 62 -6.74 4.98 9.70
C SER A 62 -6.91 3.54 10.20
N ALA A 63 -5.90 2.68 10.01
CA ALA A 63 -5.92 1.32 10.54
C ALA A 63 -5.95 1.30 12.07
N LYS A 64 -5.26 2.23 12.72
CA LYS A 64 -5.26 2.33 14.20
C LYS A 64 -6.62 2.76 14.72
N GLU A 65 -7.22 3.77 14.11
CA GLU A 65 -8.57 4.24 14.46
C GLU A 65 -9.59 3.10 14.35
N ILE A 66 -9.58 2.38 13.22
CA ILE A 66 -10.49 1.26 13.00
C ILE A 66 -10.15 0.06 13.90
N ALA A 67 -8.87 -0.17 14.21
CA ALA A 67 -8.47 -1.25 15.12
C ALA A 67 -8.96 -1.00 16.55
N GLU A 68 -8.95 0.26 17.01
CA GLU A 68 -9.55 0.65 18.29
C GLU A 68 -11.05 0.36 18.33
N ASP A 69 -11.77 0.67 17.25
CA ASP A 69 -13.22 0.43 17.15
C ASP A 69 -13.61 -1.07 17.12
N ILE A 70 -12.76 -1.91 16.54
CA ILE A 70 -13.01 -3.36 16.37
C ILE A 70 -12.25 -4.18 17.45
N GLU A 71 -11.64 -3.52 18.45
CA GLU A 71 -10.88 -4.14 19.55
C GLU A 71 -9.72 -5.04 19.08
N ILE A 72 -9.07 -4.68 17.96
CA ILE A 72 -7.87 -5.36 17.44
C ILE A 72 -6.61 -4.65 17.97
N GLU A 73 -5.61 -5.40 18.42
CA GLU A 73 -4.34 -4.82 18.84
C GLU A 73 -3.61 -4.16 17.65
N PRO A 74 -3.29 -2.84 17.69
CA PRO A 74 -2.74 -2.10 16.56
C PRO A 74 -1.22 -2.32 16.38
N VAL A 75 -0.80 -3.58 16.39
CA VAL A 75 0.62 -3.98 16.35
C VAL A 75 0.84 -4.92 15.17
N PHE A 76 1.90 -4.65 14.40
CA PHE A 76 2.31 -5.55 13.32
C PHE A 76 2.83 -6.87 13.91
N PRO A 77 2.36 -8.03 13.43
CA PRO A 77 2.82 -9.32 13.91
C PRO A 77 4.31 -9.50 13.59
N THR A 78 5.08 -9.81 14.62
CA THR A 78 6.51 -10.09 14.49
C THR A 78 6.71 -11.41 13.75
N LYS A 79 7.11 -11.36 12.48
CA LYS A 79 7.62 -12.55 11.77
C LYS A 79 8.93 -12.98 12.43
N ARG A 80 8.96 -14.18 13.03
CA ARG A 80 10.22 -14.82 13.45
C ARG A 80 11.10 -15.04 12.21
N LEU A 81 12.16 -14.27 12.07
CA LEU A 81 13.24 -14.61 11.13
C LEU A 81 13.90 -15.92 11.57
N ARG A 82 14.05 -16.85 10.62
CA ARG A 82 14.84 -18.06 10.83
C ARG A 82 16.25 -17.62 11.21
N LYS A 83 16.73 -17.99 12.40
CA LYS A 83 18.12 -17.75 12.79
C LYS A 83 19.02 -18.50 11.81
N ASN A 84 19.66 -17.78 10.90
CA ASN A 84 20.75 -18.34 10.11
C ASN A 84 21.93 -18.58 11.06
N LYS A 85 22.59 -19.72 10.90
CA LYS A 85 23.77 -20.05 11.70
C LYS A 85 24.87 -19.08 11.30
N LYS A 86 25.25 -18.17 12.20
CA LYS A 86 26.37 -17.27 11.95
C LYS A 86 27.64 -18.08 11.82
N GLN A 87 28.28 -18.01 10.66
CA GLN A 87 29.51 -18.78 10.40
C GLN A 87 30.75 -18.01 10.88
N PHE A 88 30.64 -16.68 10.94
CA PHE A 88 31.69 -15.79 11.41
C PHE A 88 31.18 -14.79 12.45
N SER A 89 32.06 -14.39 13.37
CA SER A 89 31.76 -13.48 14.48
C SER A 89 31.50 -12.03 14.06
N TYR A 90 31.86 -11.65 12.82
CA TYR A 90 31.63 -10.32 12.27
C TYR A 90 30.28 -10.16 11.56
N GLU A 91 29.50 -11.23 11.40
CA GLU A 91 28.16 -11.14 10.81
C GLU A 91 27.22 -10.37 11.75
N GLY A 92 26.71 -9.22 11.29
CA GLY A 92 25.68 -8.44 11.99
C GLY A 92 24.43 -9.26 12.28
N SER A 93 23.65 -8.92 13.31
CA SER A 93 22.33 -9.54 13.46
C SER A 93 21.40 -9.06 12.35
N ASP A 94 20.78 -10.00 11.63
CA ASP A 94 19.57 -9.74 10.84
C ASP A 94 18.41 -9.46 11.81
N GLU A 95 18.50 -8.38 12.57
CA GLU A 95 17.40 -7.87 13.37
C GLU A 95 16.54 -6.98 12.50
N VAL A 96 15.60 -7.60 11.77
CA VAL A 96 14.44 -6.87 11.28
C VAL A 96 13.24 -7.39 12.06
N SER A 97 12.99 -6.76 13.20
CA SER A 97 11.77 -6.93 13.99
C SER A 97 10.53 -6.64 13.14
N GLY A 98 9.35 -7.13 13.53
CA GLY A 98 8.08 -6.94 12.82
C GLY A 98 7.67 -5.47 12.73
N THR A 99 8.26 -4.74 11.80
CA THR A 99 8.13 -3.29 11.75
C THR A 99 7.33 -2.86 10.51
N PRO A 100 6.74 -1.65 10.52
CA PRO A 100 6.05 -1.07 9.37
C PRO A 100 6.86 -1.13 8.07
N GLU A 101 8.19 -1.17 8.13
CA GLU A 101 9.10 -1.27 6.99
C GLU A 101 9.03 -2.63 6.29
N LEU A 102 8.88 -3.73 7.03
CA LEU A 102 8.67 -5.06 6.42
C LEU A 102 7.33 -5.11 5.70
N PHE A 103 6.28 -4.58 6.32
CA PHE A 103 4.98 -4.46 5.68
C PHE A 103 5.06 -3.56 4.44
N LYS A 104 5.80 -2.45 4.53
CA LYS A 104 6.03 -1.55 3.40
C LYS A 104 6.65 -2.30 2.21
N ARG A 105 7.68 -3.10 2.46
CA ARG A 105 8.41 -3.83 1.43
C ARG A 105 7.64 -5.04 0.89
N ASP A 106 7.05 -5.83 1.76
CA ASP A 106 6.49 -7.15 1.42
C ASP A 106 5.06 -7.05 0.89
N VAL A 107 4.30 -6.01 1.28
CA VAL A 107 2.88 -5.88 0.96
C VAL A 107 2.58 -4.58 0.24
N PHE A 108 2.86 -3.44 0.88
CA PHE A 108 2.44 -2.13 0.37
C PHE A 108 3.04 -1.79 -0.99
N LEU A 109 4.36 -1.88 -1.15
CA LEU A 109 5.04 -1.55 -2.41
C LEU A 109 4.60 -2.48 -3.55
N PRO A 110 4.60 -3.83 -3.42
CA PRO A 110 4.09 -4.71 -4.46
C PRO A 110 2.65 -4.40 -4.88
N LEU A 111 1.81 -4.03 -3.93
CA LEU A 111 0.39 -3.75 -4.13
C LEU A 111 0.20 -2.44 -4.90
N VAL A 112 0.86 -1.36 -4.49
CA VAL A 112 0.86 -0.08 -5.24
C VAL A 112 1.50 -0.27 -6.62
N ASP A 113 2.62 -0.98 -6.69
CA ASP A 113 3.36 -1.22 -7.94
C ASP A 113 2.55 -2.08 -8.94
N SER A 114 1.60 -2.89 -8.47
CA SER A 114 0.72 -3.67 -9.35
C SER A 114 -0.23 -2.78 -10.16
N VAL A 115 -0.69 -1.68 -9.54
CA VAL A 115 -1.59 -0.70 -10.17
C VAL A 115 -0.83 0.16 -11.17
N THR A 116 0.40 0.57 -10.84
CA THR A 116 1.24 1.34 -11.77
C THR A 116 1.80 0.50 -12.91
N ARG A 117 2.24 -0.76 -12.68
CA ARG A 117 2.69 -1.65 -13.77
C ARG A 117 1.60 -2.04 -14.75
N GLY A 118 0.33 -2.06 -14.31
CA GLY A 118 -0.80 -2.27 -15.20
C GLY A 118 -0.83 -1.26 -16.36
N ASN A 119 -0.35 -0.03 -16.13
CA ASN A 119 -0.26 1.00 -17.17
C ASN A 119 0.90 0.78 -18.17
N GLU A 120 2.00 0.12 -17.77
CA GLU A 120 3.19 -0.04 -18.61
C GLU A 120 3.10 -1.20 -19.61
N ARG A 121 2.20 -2.17 -19.39
CA ARG A 121 2.04 -3.35 -20.26
C ARG A 121 1.18 -3.11 -21.51
N ASN A 122 0.53 -1.94 -21.61
CA ASN A 122 -0.39 -1.60 -22.71
C ASN A 122 0.20 -0.56 -23.69
N ASN A 123 1.52 -0.35 -23.67
CA ASN A 123 2.25 0.48 -24.62
C ASN A 123 3.44 -0.30 -25.19
#